data_AF-A0ABD5B0A9-F1
#
_entry.id   AF-A0ABD5B0A9-F1
#
_cell.length_a   1.000
_cell.length_b   1.000
_cell.length_c   1.000
_cell.angle_alpha   90.00
_cell.angle_beta   90.00
_cell.angle_gamma   90.00
#
_symmetry.space_group_name_H-M   'P 1'
#
loop_
_entity.id
_entity.type
_entity.pdbx_description
1 polymer ?
#
loop_
_entity_poly.entity_id
_entity_poly.type
_entity_poly.pdbx_seq_one_letter_code
_entity_poly.pdbx_strand_id
1 'polypeptide(L)'
;GEVPSIKPTFGAAFESFKDPGQLFTIQFLIVILTFLFIDFFDTAGTLVAVATQAGLMKDNKLPRAGRALFSDSLATIVGSVFGTTTTTSYIESTSGVAVGARTGFASIVTGICFLLALFFSPLIAVVTSAVTTPALVVVGV
;
A
#
# COMPACT_ATOMS: atom_id res chain seq x y z
N GLY A 1 16.03 13.11 -17.81
CA GLY A 1 15.93 12.60 -16.43
C GLY A 1 16.33 11.16 -16.47
N GLU A 2 17.34 10.76 -15.71
CA GLU A 2 17.71 9.35 -15.59
C GLU A 2 16.58 8.60 -14.87
N VAL A 3 16.30 7.37 -15.31
CA VAL A 3 15.32 6.51 -14.64
C VAL A 3 15.80 6.29 -13.20
N PRO A 4 14.97 6.54 -12.17
CA PRO A 4 15.36 6.32 -10.78
C PRO A 4 15.92 4.90 -10.61
N SER A 5 17.19 4.81 -10.21
CA SER A 5 17.84 3.52 -10.01
C SER A 5 17.23 2.82 -8.80
N ILE A 6 16.88 1.56 -8.97
CA ILE A 6 16.38 0.69 -7.88
C ILE A 6 17.55 0.14 -7.05
N LYS A 7 18.81 0.28 -7.50
CA LYS A 7 20.00 -0.21 -6.78
C LYS A 7 20.12 0.19 -5.30
N PRO A 8 19.81 1.43 -4.86
CA PRO A 8 19.97 1.82 -3.46
C PRO A 8 18.85 1.30 -2.55
N THR A 9 17.70 0.90 -3.11
CA THR A 9 16.51 0.51 -2.36
C THR A 9 16.22 -0.99 -2.46
N PHE A 10 16.65 -1.62 -3.55
CA PHE A 10 16.44 -3.05 -3.80
C PHE A 10 17.19 -3.91 -2.79
N GLY A 11 16.42 -4.62 -1.96
CA GLY A 11 16.99 -5.47 -0.93
C GLY A 11 17.75 -4.72 0.17
N ALA A 12 17.57 -3.39 0.30
CA ALA A 12 18.11 -2.62 1.42
C ALA A 12 17.66 -3.20 2.77
N ALA A 13 16.44 -3.73 2.83
CA ALA A 13 15.93 -4.47 3.98
C ALA A 13 16.83 -5.66 4.38
N PHE A 14 17.49 -6.33 3.42
CA PHE A 14 18.39 -7.46 3.67
C PHE A 14 19.79 -7.02 4.12
N GLU A 15 20.21 -5.79 3.83
CA GLU A 15 21.49 -5.28 4.32
C GLU A 15 21.49 -5.13 5.84
N SER A 16 20.35 -4.75 6.42
CA SER A 16 20.17 -4.71 7.87
C SER A 16 20.30 -6.09 8.55
N PHE A 17 20.13 -7.20 7.82
CA PHE A 17 20.35 -8.57 8.34
C PHE A 17 21.82 -8.98 8.39
N LYS A 18 22.75 -8.19 7.83
CA LYS A 18 24.20 -8.46 7.92
C LYS A 18 24.76 -8.21 9.33
N ASP A 19 24.09 -7.38 10.15
CA ASP A 19 24.42 -7.12 11.55
C ASP A 19 23.29 -7.54 12.50
N PRO A 20 23.20 -8.83 12.89
CA PRO A 20 22.16 -9.36 13.76
C PRO A 20 22.06 -8.63 15.11
N GLY A 21 23.17 -8.07 15.60
CA GLY A 21 23.23 -7.33 16.86
C GLY A 21 22.40 -6.05 16.88
N GLN A 22 22.17 -5.41 15.72
CA GLN A 22 21.30 -4.23 15.63
C GLN A 22 19.82 -4.63 15.49
N LEU A 23 19.53 -5.73 14.79
CA LEU A 23 18.17 -6.23 14.59
C LEU A 23 17.53 -6.80 15.85
N PHE A 24 18.29 -7.51 16.69
CA PHE A 24 17.75 -8.13 17.91
C PHE A 24 17.80 -7.22 19.14
N THR A 25 17.72 -5.90 18.94
CA THR A 25 17.62 -4.93 20.04
C THR A 25 16.16 -4.81 20.50
N ILE A 26 15.93 -4.68 21.81
CA ILE A 26 14.58 -4.46 22.38
C ILE A 26 13.87 -3.27 21.71
N GLN A 27 14.60 -2.19 21.42
CA GLN A 27 14.10 -1.03 20.70
C GLN A 27 13.53 -1.39 19.32
N PHE A 28 14.22 -2.23 18.56
CA PHE A 28 13.80 -2.64 17.22
C PHE A 28 12.58 -3.57 17.28
N LEU A 29 12.52 -4.47 18.26
CA LEU A 29 11.36 -5.32 18.51
C LEU A 29 10.11 -4.49 18.83
N ILE A 30 10.24 -3.43 19.64
CA ILE A 30 9.13 -2.50 19.95
C ILE A 30 8.64 -1.80 18.68
N VAL A 31 9.56 -1.35 17.81
CA VAL A 31 9.22 -0.71 16.53
C VAL A 31 8.46 -1.69 15.63
N ILE A 32 8.96 -2.92 15.48
CA ILE A 32 8.28 -3.97 14.68
C ILE A 32 6.86 -4.21 15.20
N LEU A 33 6.70 -4.43 16.51
CA LEU A 33 5.38 -4.70 17.09
C LEU A 33 4.44 -3.52 16.92
N THR A 34 4.95 -2.29 17.08
CA THR A 34 4.14 -1.07 16.90
C THR A 34 3.65 -0.95 15.46
N PHE A 35 4.54 -1.08 14.48
CA PHE A 35 4.17 -1.03 13.07
C PHE A 35 3.25 -2.18 12.67
N LEU A 36 3.47 -3.39 13.20
CA LEU A 36 2.57 -4.53 12.97
C LEU A 36 1.15 -4.24 13.44
N PHE A 37 0.96 -3.67 14.64
CA PHE A 37 -0.38 -3.34 15.10
C PHE A 37 -1.01 -2.17 14.33
N ILE A 38 -0.22 -1.14 14.00
CA ILE A 38 -0.71 -0.03 13.17
C ILE A 38 -1.19 -0.54 11.80
N ASP A 39 -0.37 -1.32 11.11
CA ASP A 39 -0.64 -1.86 9.77
C ASP A 39 -1.80 -2.88 9.79
N PHE A 40 -1.85 -3.73 10.82
CA PHE A 40 -2.95 -4.67 11.01
C PHE A 40 -4.30 -3.97 11.20
N PHE A 41 -4.35 -2.94 12.05
CA PHE A 41 -5.60 -2.22 12.31
C PHE A 41 -5.98 -1.28 11.17
N ASP A 42 -5.01 -0.69 10.47
CA ASP A 42 -5.25 0.07 9.25
C ASP A 42 -5.90 -0.83 8.18
N THR A 43 -5.29 -1.97 7.87
CA THR A 43 -5.81 -2.92 6.88
C THR A 43 -7.13 -3.53 7.32
N ALA A 44 -7.28 -3.94 8.58
CA ALA A 44 -8.54 -4.50 9.07
C ALA A 44 -9.67 -3.45 9.04
N GLY A 45 -9.38 -2.21 9.44
CA GLY A 45 -10.34 -1.10 9.44
C GLY A 45 -10.78 -0.74 8.02
N THR A 46 -9.82 -0.58 7.10
CA THR A 46 -10.09 -0.25 5.69
C THR A 46 -10.87 -1.38 5.00
N LEU A 47 -10.48 -2.65 5.21
CA LEU A 47 -11.19 -3.80 4.64
C LEU A 47 -12.64 -3.88 5.11
N VAL A 48 -12.89 -3.71 6.41
CA VAL A 48 -14.26 -3.75 6.96
C VAL A 48 -15.08 -2.58 6.42
N ALA A 49 -14.52 -1.37 6.36
CA ALA A 49 -15.21 -0.20 5.83
C ALA A 49 -15.56 -0.35 4.35
N VAL A 50 -14.59 -0.73 3.52
CA VAL A 50 -14.77 -0.93 2.07
C VAL A 50 -15.73 -2.10 1.79
N ALA A 51 -15.60 -3.22 2.50
CA ALA A 51 -16.48 -4.37 2.29
C ALA A 51 -17.92 -4.12 2.74
N THR A 52 -18.11 -3.33 3.80
CA THR A 52 -19.45 -2.88 4.23
C THR A 52 -20.07 -1.99 3.14
N GLN A 53 -19.33 -1.02 2.62
CA GLN A 53 -19.79 -0.15 1.53
C GLN A 53 -20.06 -0.92 0.22
N ALA A 54 -19.29 -1.97 -0.05
CA ALA A 54 -19.47 -2.84 -1.22
C ALA A 54 -20.64 -3.82 -1.09
N GLY A 55 -21.23 -3.97 0.10
CA GLY A 55 -22.26 -4.98 0.39
C GLY A 55 -21.70 -6.42 0.38
N LEU A 56 -20.41 -6.60 0.68
CA LEU A 56 -19.72 -7.89 0.70
C LEU A 56 -19.74 -8.57 2.07
N MET A 57 -20.32 -7.91 3.08
CA MET A 57 -20.47 -8.46 4.44
C MET A 57 -21.56 -9.52 4.47
N LYS A 58 -21.28 -10.65 5.14
CA LYS A 58 -22.24 -11.74 5.36
C LYS A 58 -22.34 -12.02 6.86
N ASP A 59 -23.54 -11.94 7.43
CA ASP A 59 -23.79 -12.18 8.85
C ASP A 59 -22.92 -11.29 9.77
N ASN A 60 -22.73 -10.01 9.41
CA ASN A 60 -21.81 -9.05 10.06
C ASN A 60 -20.34 -9.51 10.12
N LYS A 61 -19.95 -10.48 9.28
CA LYS A 61 -18.57 -10.93 9.13
C LYS A 61 -18.11 -10.71 7.70
N LEU A 62 -16.83 -10.35 7.56
CA LEU A 62 -16.18 -10.30 6.27
C LEU A 62 -15.79 -11.73 5.85
N PRO A 63 -16.46 -12.34 4.85
CA PRO A 63 -16.04 -13.63 4.35
C PRO A 63 -14.61 -13.53 3.82
N ARG A 64 -13.73 -14.45 4.23
CA ARG A 64 -12.33 -14.53 3.77
C ARG A 64 -11.44 -13.36 4.20
N ALA A 65 -11.73 -12.69 5.31
CA ALA A 65 -10.87 -11.65 5.89
C ALA A 65 -9.38 -12.07 5.97
N GLY A 66 -9.11 -13.31 6.40
CA GLY A 66 -7.73 -13.82 6.45
C GLY A 66 -7.03 -13.90 5.09
N ARG A 67 -7.76 -14.14 3.99
CA ARG A 67 -7.17 -14.11 2.64
C ARG A 67 -6.89 -12.68 2.17
N ALA A 68 -7.73 -11.72 2.57
CA ALA A 68 -7.51 -10.32 2.27
C ALA A 68 -6.28 -9.79 3.03
N LEU A 69 -6.18 -10.06 4.33
CA LEU A 69 -5.00 -9.73 5.15
C LEU A 69 -3.73 -10.40 4.63
N PHE A 70 -3.81 -11.67 4.18
CA PHE A 70 -2.67 -12.35 3.58
C PHE A 70 -2.22 -11.70 2.25
N SER A 71 -3.16 -11.24 1.43
CA SER A 71 -2.85 -10.51 0.19
C SER A 71 -2.15 -9.19 0.48
N ASP A 72 -2.58 -8.47 1.52
CA ASP A 72 -1.98 -7.22 1.96
C ASP A 72 -0.55 -7.44 2.49
N SER A 73 -0.37 -8.43 3.37
CA SER A 73 0.96 -8.81 3.86
C SER A 73 1.92 -9.21 2.73
N LEU A 74 1.43 -9.94 1.72
CA LEU A 74 2.23 -10.26 0.53
C LEU A 74 2.60 -9.00 -0.27
N ALA A 75 1.67 -8.06 -0.47
CA ALA A 75 1.95 -6.81 -1.16
C ALA A 75 2.99 -5.97 -0.40
N THR A 76 2.88 -5.91 0.93
CA THR A 76 3.84 -5.22 1.80
C THR A 76 5.23 -5.88 1.78
N ILE A 77 5.31 -7.22 1.82
CA ILE A 77 6.59 -7.92 1.69
C ILE A 77 7.23 -7.63 0.33
N VAL A 78 6.47 -7.77 -0.76
CA VAL A 78 6.98 -7.49 -2.11
C VAL A 78 7.41 -6.03 -2.23
N GLY A 79 6.60 -5.08 -1.75
CA GLY A 79 6.91 -3.66 -1.76
C GLY A 79 8.18 -3.32 -0.98
N SER A 80 8.35 -3.88 0.21
CA SER A 80 9.55 -3.65 1.04
C SER A 80 10.83 -4.19 0.39
N VAL A 81 10.76 -5.29 -0.38
CA VAL A 81 11.91 -5.81 -1.15
C VAL A 81 12.32 -4.84 -2.26
N PHE A 82 11.35 -4.19 -2.90
CA PHE A 82 11.61 -3.11 -3.87
C PHE A 82 11.97 -1.77 -3.22
N GLY A 83 12.00 -1.71 -1.88
CA GLY A 83 12.34 -0.53 -1.09
C GLY A 83 11.28 0.56 -1.11
N THR A 84 10.00 0.19 -1.32
CA THR A 84 8.85 1.08 -1.13
C THR A 84 8.23 0.88 0.26
N THR A 85 7.39 1.82 0.68
CA THR A 85 6.62 1.73 1.93
C THR A 85 5.57 0.63 1.85
N THR A 86 4.92 0.32 2.98
CA THR A 86 3.81 -0.63 3.04
C THR A 86 2.73 -0.25 2.02
N THR A 87 2.31 -1.24 1.24
CA THR A 87 1.27 -1.06 0.22
C THR A 87 -0.03 -1.57 0.81
N THR A 88 -0.86 -0.64 1.28
CA THR A 88 -2.13 -0.94 1.99
C THR A 88 -3.35 -0.74 1.08
N SER A 89 -4.51 -1.17 1.57
CA SER A 89 -5.81 -0.88 0.98
C SER A 89 -6.28 0.54 1.33
N TYR A 90 -6.56 1.36 0.31
CA TYR A 90 -6.97 2.76 0.50
C TYR A 90 -8.45 2.89 0.92
N ILE A 91 -8.73 3.59 2.03
CA ILE A 91 -10.10 3.88 2.51
C ILE A 91 -10.88 4.73 1.51
N GLU A 92 -10.18 5.57 0.77
CA GLU A 92 -10.67 6.43 -0.29
C GLU A 92 -11.32 5.60 -1.41
N SER A 93 -10.94 4.32 -1.55
CA SER A 93 -11.55 3.38 -2.51
C SER A 93 -13.04 3.12 -2.24
N THR A 94 -13.55 3.47 -1.06
CA THR A 94 -14.99 3.46 -0.76
C THR A 94 -15.79 4.31 -1.75
N SER A 95 -15.23 5.43 -2.23
CA SER A 95 -15.86 6.29 -3.24
C SER A 95 -16.03 5.58 -4.58
N GLY A 96 -15.00 4.84 -5.03
CA GLY A 96 -15.08 4.03 -6.24
C GLY A 96 -16.08 2.88 -6.12
N VAL A 97 -16.14 2.23 -4.95
CA VAL A 97 -17.13 1.20 -4.64
C VAL A 97 -18.56 1.75 -4.66
N ALA A 98 -18.77 2.97 -4.18
CA ALA A 98 -20.07 3.64 -4.20
C ALA A 98 -20.60 3.86 -5.63
N VAL A 99 -19.71 4.13 -6.59
CA VAL A 99 -20.06 4.31 -8.02
C VAL A 99 -20.11 2.97 -8.78
N GLY A 100 -19.77 1.84 -8.15
CA GLY A 100 -20.00 0.50 -8.70
C GLY A 100 -18.75 -0.38 -8.87
N ALA A 101 -17.57 0.05 -8.42
CA ALA A 101 -16.32 -0.72 -8.51
C ALA A 101 -16.24 -1.87 -7.49
N ARG A 102 -17.17 -2.84 -7.55
CA ARG A 102 -17.32 -3.92 -6.53
C ARG A 102 -16.58 -5.22 -6.83
N THR A 103 -16.14 -5.42 -8.07
CA THR A 103 -15.58 -6.69 -8.56
C THR A 103 -14.05 -6.76 -8.52
N GLY A 104 -13.37 -5.66 -8.18
CA GLY A 104 -11.91 -5.55 -8.23
C GLY A 104 -11.33 -5.33 -9.64
N PHE A 105 -12.15 -5.36 -10.69
CA PHE A 105 -11.70 -5.09 -12.07
C PHE A 105 -11.11 -3.67 -12.20
N ALA A 106 -11.73 -2.69 -11.55
CA ALA A 106 -11.21 -1.32 -11.50
C ALA A 106 -9.81 -1.27 -10.90
N SER A 107 -9.54 -2.02 -9.82
CA SER A 107 -8.21 -2.10 -9.21
C SER A 107 -7.15 -2.67 -10.16
N ILE A 108 -7.51 -3.68 -10.96
CA ILE A 108 -6.60 -4.26 -11.97
C ILE A 108 -6.30 -3.24 -13.07
N VAL A 109 -7.33 -2.57 -13.60
CA VAL A 109 -7.16 -1.54 -14.63
C VAL A 109 -6.29 -0.41 -14.12
N THR A 110 -6.54 0.09 -12.90
CA THR A 110 -5.73 1.12 -12.26
C THR A 110 -4.27 0.67 -12.12
N GLY A 111 -4.02 -0.56 -11.67
CA GLY A 111 -2.67 -1.12 -11.57
C GLY A 111 -1.94 -1.18 -12.91
N ILE A 112 -2.62 -1.62 -13.98
CA ILE A 112 -2.06 -1.62 -15.34
C ILE A 112 -1.76 -0.19 -15.81
N CYS A 113 -2.66 0.76 -15.57
CA CYS A 113 -2.42 2.17 -15.88
C CYS A 113 -1.20 2.73 -15.15
N PHE A 114 -1.00 2.39 -13.88
CA PHE A 114 0.20 2.78 -13.13
C PHE A 114 1.48 2.13 -13.66
N LEU A 115 1.43 0.86 -14.08
CA LEU A 115 2.56 0.21 -14.75
C LEU A 115 2.90 0.90 -16.08
N LEU A 116 1.90 1.26 -16.87
CA LEU A 116 2.10 2.02 -18.11
C LEU A 116 2.62 3.43 -17.83
N ALA A 117 2.18 4.06 -16.74
CA ALA A 117 2.64 5.39 -16.33
C ALA A 117 4.15 5.43 -16.04
N LEU A 118 4.78 4.31 -15.66
CA LEU A 118 6.24 4.23 -15.47
C LEU A 118 7.01 4.56 -16.76
N PHE A 119 6.49 4.19 -17.93
CA PHE A 119 7.11 4.56 -19.22
C PHE A 119 7.00 6.06 -19.51
N PHE A 120 5.97 6.71 -18.96
CA PHE A 120 5.76 8.16 -19.02
C PHE A 120 6.36 8.90 -17.81
N SER A 121 7.10 8.22 -16.93
CA SER A 121 7.81 8.84 -15.80
C SER A 121 8.64 10.08 -16.16
N PRO A 122 9.34 10.19 -17.30
CA PRO A 122 10.04 11.43 -17.66
C PRO A 122 9.10 12.62 -17.92
N LEU A 123 7.83 12.36 -18.24
CA LEU A 123 6.80 13.40 -18.40
C LEU A 123 6.31 13.94 -17.04
N ILE A 124 6.32 13.10 -16.01
CA ILE A 124 5.92 13.46 -14.63
C ILE A 124 6.94 14.42 -14.01
N ALA A 125 8.22 14.36 -14.41
CA ALA A 125 9.25 15.28 -13.94
C ALA A 125 9.01 16.76 -14.32
N VAL A 126 8.10 17.03 -15.26
CA VAL A 126 7.66 18.40 -15.62
C VAL A 126 6.60 18.94 -14.65
N VAL A 127 5.93 18.05 -13.88
CA VAL A 127 4.92 18.42 -12.90
C VAL A 127 5.60 18.95 -11.65
N THR A 128 5.37 20.22 -11.32
CA THR A 128 5.94 20.86 -10.13
C THR A 128 5.17 20.47 -8.87
N SER A 129 5.86 20.44 -7.73
CA SER A 129 5.29 20.12 -6.42
C SER A 129 4.11 21.04 -6.03
N ALA A 130 4.12 22.27 -6.55
CA ALA A 130 3.02 23.23 -6.36
C ALA A 130 1.67 22.75 -6.93
N VAL A 131 1.69 21.88 -7.96
CA VAL A 131 0.49 21.33 -8.60
C VAL A 131 0.04 20.03 -7.95
N THR A 132 0.97 19.19 -7.48
CA THR A 132 0.63 17.90 -6.84
C THR A 132 0.10 18.07 -5.42
N THR A 133 0.55 19.09 -4.69
CA THR A 133 0.14 19.33 -3.30
C THR A 133 -1.37 19.50 -3.11
N PRO A 134 -2.10 20.37 -3.84
CA PRO A 134 -3.55 20.50 -3.67
C PRO A 134 -4.31 19.23 -4.06
N ALA A 135 -3.82 18.48 -5.06
CA ALA A 135 -4.43 17.21 -5.45
C ALA A 135 -4.34 16.16 -4.34
N LEU A 136 -3.19 16.06 -3.66
CA LEU A 136 -3.00 15.15 -2.52
C LEU A 136 -3.86 15.53 -1.31
N VAL A 137 -4.04 16.83 -1.06
CA VAL A 137 -4.95 17.30 0.01
C VAL A 137 -6.37 16.82 -0.28
N VAL A 138 -6.89 17.03 -1.50
CA VAL A 138 -8.26 16.63 -1.87
C VAL A 138 -8.48 15.13 -1.80
N VAL A 139 -7.48 14.31 -2.12
CA VAL A 139 -7.57 12.84 -2.02
C VAL A 139 -7.62 12.38 -0.56
N GLY A 140 -6.95 13.07 0.36
CA GLY A 140 -6.93 12.73 1.77
C GLY A 140 -8.12 13.23 2.60
N VAL A 141 -9.09 13.96 2.02
CA VAL A 141 -10.31 14.46 2.71
C VAL A 141 -11.51 13.56 2.50
#